data_AF-A0A9E5VWU6-F1
#
_entry.id   AF-A0A9E5VWU6-F1
#
_cell.length_a   1.000
_cell.length_b   1.000
_cell.length_c   1.000
_cell.angle_alpha   90.00
_cell.angle_beta   90.00
_cell.angle_gamma   90.00
#
_symmetry.space_group_name_H-M   'P 1'
#
loop_
_entity.id
_entity.type
_entity.pdbx_description
1 polymer ?
#
loop_
_entity_poly.entity_id
_entity_poly.type
_entity_poly.pdbx_seq_one_letter_code
_entity_poly.pdbx_strand_id
1 'polypeptide(L)'
;MAKRGELPDFHTKRKALFDPRATPQRLRETGEMFHAAERYDDALEFFSRCEAQDAVRAIAETAMKAGNVPLFMRARRILREAITENEWTQIARRAEEAGAFSMACVAHCKAGHEDEADRLRRLMSGPEEEPVGGKTPFAGDRAAR
;
A
#
# COMPACT_ATOMS: atom_id res chain seq x y z
N MET A 1 -30.36 1.27 -6.71
CA MET A 1 -29.09 0.65 -7.16
C MET A 1 -28.34 1.67 -8.00
N ALA A 2 -27.27 2.27 -7.49
CA ALA A 2 -26.51 3.29 -8.22
C ALA A 2 -25.69 2.62 -9.34
N LYS A 3 -25.77 3.17 -10.55
CA LYS A 3 -25.11 2.65 -11.76
C LYS A 3 -23.59 2.56 -11.55
N ARG A 4 -23.02 1.37 -11.74
CA ARG A 4 -21.61 1.19 -12.11
C ARG A 4 -21.42 1.80 -13.49
N GLY A 5 -20.90 3.02 -13.57
CA GLY A 5 -20.59 3.67 -14.85
C GLY A 5 -20.40 5.16 -14.63
N GLU A 6 -19.18 5.63 -14.89
CA GLU A 6 -18.71 7.01 -14.70
C GLU A 6 -18.41 7.39 -13.24
N LEU A 7 -17.39 6.73 -12.69
CA LEU A 7 -16.57 7.43 -11.69
C LEU A 7 -16.04 8.71 -12.34
N PRO A 8 -16.03 9.85 -11.62
CA PRO A 8 -15.46 11.08 -12.13
C PRO A 8 -14.05 10.83 -12.70
N ASP A 9 -13.81 11.33 -13.92
CA ASP A 9 -12.47 11.34 -14.50
C ASP A 9 -11.53 12.21 -13.64
N PHE A 10 -10.23 12.14 -13.88
CA PHE A 10 -9.23 12.85 -13.07
C PHE A 10 -9.52 14.37 -12.97
N HIS A 11 -9.98 14.98 -14.05
CA HIS A 11 -10.31 16.41 -14.09
C HIS A 11 -11.56 16.73 -13.29
N THR A 12 -12.61 15.92 -13.41
CA THR A 12 -13.88 16.08 -12.69
C THR A 12 -13.68 15.83 -11.20
N LYS A 13 -12.89 14.80 -10.84
CA LYS A 13 -12.48 14.54 -9.45
C LYS A 13 -11.78 15.75 -8.85
N ARG A 14 -10.75 16.28 -9.53
CA ARG A 14 -9.99 17.44 -9.05
C ARG A 14 -10.88 18.68 -8.93
N LYS A 15 -11.77 18.91 -9.90
CA LYS A 15 -12.72 20.02 -9.84
C LYS A 15 -13.64 19.90 -8.62
N ALA A 16 -14.23 18.73 -8.39
CA ALA A 16 -15.11 18.49 -7.24
C ALA A 16 -14.38 18.60 -5.89
N LEU A 17 -13.15 18.09 -5.82
CA LEU A 17 -12.36 18.10 -4.59
C LEU A 17 -11.94 19.53 -4.19
N PHE A 18 -11.58 20.37 -5.16
CA PHE A 18 -11.10 21.74 -4.95
C PHE A 18 -12.14 22.82 -5.25
N ASP A 19 -13.41 22.46 -5.45
CA ASP A 19 -14.48 23.45 -5.61
C ASP A 19 -14.69 24.16 -4.27
N PRO A 20 -14.49 25.50 -4.20
CA PRO A 20 -14.70 26.26 -2.97
C PRO A 20 -16.18 26.27 -2.51
N ARG A 21 -17.11 25.84 -3.37
CA ARG A 21 -18.54 25.70 -3.06
C ARG A 21 -18.92 24.27 -2.65
N ALA A 22 -17.97 23.33 -2.62
CA ALA A 22 -18.25 21.96 -2.21
C ALA A 22 -18.69 21.92 -0.75
N THR A 23 -19.91 21.43 -0.52
CA THR A 23 -20.39 21.19 0.84
C THR A 23 -19.79 19.90 1.40
N PRO A 24 -19.61 19.77 2.72
CA PRO A 24 -19.13 18.53 3.35
C PRO A 24 -19.97 17.31 2.96
N GLN A 25 -21.29 17.48 2.81
CA GLN A 25 -22.19 16.43 2.35
C GLN A 25 -21.84 15.95 0.93
N ARG A 26 -21.61 16.86 -0.01
CA ARG A 26 -21.29 16.51 -1.40
C ARG A 26 -19.93 15.82 -1.51
N LEU A 27 -18.97 16.24 -0.68
CA LEU A 27 -17.67 15.57 -0.57
C LEU A 27 -17.84 14.14 -0.03
N ARG A 28 -18.67 13.95 1.00
CA ARG A 28 -18.98 12.63 1.55
C ARG A 28 -19.63 11.72 0.52
N GLU A 29 -20.69 12.17 -0.16
CA GLU A 29 -21.37 11.42 -1.22
C GLU A 29 -20.40 10.99 -2.34
N THR A 30 -19.52 11.91 -2.74
CA THR A 30 -18.50 11.61 -3.77
C THR A 30 -17.47 10.60 -3.26
N GLY A 31 -17.03 10.72 -2.01
CA GLY A 31 -16.13 9.74 -1.39
C GLY A 31 -16.76 8.35 -1.27
N GLU A 32 -18.05 8.27 -0.93
CA GLU A 32 -18.82 7.02 -0.89
C GLU A 32 -18.92 6.36 -2.27
N MET A 33 -19.03 7.13 -3.36
CA MET A 33 -18.96 6.60 -4.72
C MET A 33 -17.60 5.96 -5.03
N PHE A 34 -16.49 6.60 -4.64
CA PHE A 34 -15.15 6.03 -4.81
C PHE A 34 -14.94 4.80 -3.92
N HIS A 35 -15.47 4.82 -2.70
CA HIS A 35 -15.44 3.68 -1.77
C HIS A 35 -16.18 2.46 -2.35
N ALA A 36 -17.38 2.66 -2.89
CA ALA A 36 -18.18 1.61 -3.53
C ALA A 36 -17.51 1.02 -4.79
N ALA A 37 -16.56 1.76 -5.37
CA ALA A 37 -15.76 1.31 -6.51
C ALA A 37 -14.38 0.79 -6.10
N GLU A 38 -14.13 0.54 -4.80
CA GLU A 38 -12.87 0.03 -4.24
C GLU A 38 -11.66 0.93 -4.53
N ARG A 39 -11.90 2.20 -4.93
CA ARG A 39 -10.88 3.22 -5.15
C ARG A 39 -10.62 3.96 -3.85
N TYR A 40 -10.05 3.25 -2.88
CA TYR A 40 -9.92 3.74 -1.51
C TYR A 40 -9.02 4.97 -1.37
N ASP A 41 -7.93 5.07 -2.13
CA ASP A 41 -7.07 6.27 -2.12
C ASP A 41 -7.81 7.54 -2.53
N ASP A 42 -8.67 7.43 -3.56
CA ASP A 42 -9.50 8.54 -4.00
C ASP A 42 -10.56 8.87 -2.95
N ALA A 43 -11.21 7.85 -2.37
CA ALA A 43 -12.20 8.02 -1.31
C ALA A 43 -11.62 8.75 -0.09
N LEU A 44 -10.41 8.37 0.35
CA LEU A 44 -9.71 9.01 1.46
C LEU A 44 -9.42 10.50 1.21
N GLU A 45 -9.19 10.92 -0.04
CA GLU A 45 -9.00 12.35 -0.34
C GLU A 45 -10.27 13.17 -0.07
N PHE A 46 -11.44 12.64 -0.44
CA PHE A 46 -12.72 13.28 -0.13
C PHE A 46 -13.02 13.22 1.36
N PHE A 47 -12.84 12.06 1.99
CA PHE A 47 -13.06 11.88 3.43
C PHE A 47 -12.06 12.62 4.31
N SER A 48 -10.92 13.08 3.78
CA SER A 48 -10.03 13.97 4.54
C SER A 48 -10.57 15.41 4.64
N ARG A 49 -11.54 15.77 3.77
CA ARG A 49 -12.11 17.13 3.67
C ARG A 49 -13.53 17.25 4.21
N CYS A 50 -14.21 16.14 4.43
CA CYS A 50 -15.46 16.08 5.19
C CYS A 50 -15.21 15.21 6.42
N GLU A 51 -15.78 15.52 7.58
CA GLU A 51 -15.53 14.82 8.86
C GLU A 51 -16.10 13.37 8.91
N ALA A 52 -15.91 12.58 7.86
CA ALA A 52 -16.41 11.23 7.65
C ALA A 52 -15.47 10.19 8.29
N GLN A 53 -15.26 10.30 9.60
CA GLN A 53 -14.37 9.40 10.35
C GLN A 53 -14.83 7.93 10.28
N ASP A 54 -16.14 7.70 10.28
CA ASP A 54 -16.77 6.39 10.12
C ASP A 54 -16.35 5.71 8.80
N ALA A 55 -16.40 6.43 7.69
CA ALA A 55 -16.00 5.91 6.39
C ALA A 55 -14.49 5.63 6.32
N VAL A 56 -13.66 6.49 6.94
CA VAL A 56 -12.20 6.26 7.01
C VAL A 56 -11.86 5.03 7.86
N ARG A 57 -12.59 4.77 8.94
CA ARG A 57 -12.43 3.54 9.75
C ARG A 57 -12.74 2.29 8.94
N ALA A 58 -13.82 2.30 8.15
CA ALA A 58 -14.17 1.18 7.28
C ALA A 58 -13.07 0.88 6.23
N ILE A 59 -12.45 1.93 5.68
CA ILE A 59 -11.29 1.77 4.78
C ILE A 59 -10.09 1.19 5.54
N ALA A 60 -9.82 1.67 6.76
CA ALA A 60 -8.72 1.15 7.57
C ALA A 60 -8.89 -0.35 7.88
N GLU A 61 -10.09 -0.79 8.23
CA GLU A 61 -10.39 -2.21 8.44
C GLU A 61 -10.21 -3.04 7.17
N THR A 62 -10.63 -2.50 6.02
CA THR A 62 -10.46 -3.17 4.73
C THR A 62 -8.98 -3.30 4.37
N ALA A 63 -8.20 -2.22 4.57
CA ALA A 63 -6.75 -2.22 4.37
C ALA A 63 -6.04 -3.21 5.29
N MET A 64 -6.46 -3.29 6.56
CA MET A 64 -5.95 -4.27 7.52
C MET A 64 -6.18 -5.70 7.04
N LYS A 65 -7.40 -6.04 6.61
CA LYS A 65 -7.74 -7.39 6.11
C LYS A 65 -6.96 -7.75 4.85
N ALA A 66 -6.76 -6.78 3.95
CA ALA A 66 -6.04 -6.98 2.70
C ALA A 66 -4.50 -6.95 2.85
N GLY A 67 -3.96 -6.55 4.02
CA GLY A 67 -2.52 -6.35 4.18
C GLY A 67 -1.98 -5.12 3.41
N ASN A 68 -2.84 -4.15 3.07
CA ASN A 68 -2.43 -2.94 2.35
C ASN A 68 -1.89 -1.89 3.33
N VAL A 69 -0.59 -1.98 3.63
CA VAL A 69 0.10 -1.13 4.60
C VAL A 69 0.01 0.37 4.25
N PRO A 70 0.30 0.82 3.01
CA PRO A 70 0.20 2.24 2.65
C PRO A 70 -1.20 2.81 2.86
N LEU A 71 -2.24 2.06 2.47
CA LEU A 71 -3.62 2.50 2.60
C LEU A 71 -4.04 2.64 4.08
N PHE A 72 -3.66 1.66 4.91
CA PHE A 72 -3.93 1.70 6.34
C PHE A 72 -3.25 2.88 7.03
N MET A 73 -1.97 3.15 6.70
CA MET A 73 -1.24 4.31 7.20
C MET A 73 -1.93 5.63 6.82
N ARG A 74 -2.39 5.75 5.57
CA ARG A 74 -3.08 6.94 5.08
C ARG A 74 -4.41 7.17 5.82
N ALA A 75 -5.18 6.11 6.03
CA ALA A 75 -6.43 6.17 6.79
C ALA A 75 -6.19 6.61 8.24
N ARG A 76 -5.19 6.04 8.91
CA ARG A 76 -4.82 6.41 10.30
C ARG A 76 -4.35 7.84 10.44
N ARG A 77 -3.59 8.33 9.45
CA ARG A 77 -3.19 9.75 9.38
C ARG A 77 -4.39 10.69 9.30
N ILE A 78 -5.42 10.32 8.53
CA ILE A 78 -6.65 11.12 8.42
C ILE A 78 -7.45 11.09 9.74
N LEU A 79 -7.52 9.93 10.39
CA LEU A 79 -8.12 9.78 11.72
C LEU A 79 -7.32 10.47 12.83
N ARG A 80 -6.07 10.87 12.56
CA ARG A 80 -5.10 11.39 13.54
C ARG A 80 -4.85 10.42 14.70
N GLU A 81 -4.90 9.14 14.40
CA GLU A 81 -4.68 8.06 15.36
C GLU A 81 -3.28 7.48 15.17
N ALA A 82 -2.60 7.22 16.29
CA ALA A 82 -1.35 6.48 16.28
C ALA A 82 -1.64 5.01 15.99
N ILE A 83 -0.77 4.39 15.19
CA ILE A 83 -0.83 2.95 14.94
C ILE A 83 -0.08 2.25 16.07
N THR A 84 -0.77 1.35 16.75
CA THR A 84 -0.19 0.56 17.84
C THR A 84 0.73 -0.53 17.29
N GLU A 85 1.67 -1.01 18.12
CA GLU A 85 2.54 -2.13 17.78
C GLU A 85 1.76 -3.40 17.37
N ASN A 86 0.66 -3.68 18.07
CA ASN A 86 -0.22 -4.81 17.74
C ASN A 86 -0.84 -4.67 16.35
N GLU A 87 -1.27 -3.47 15.97
CA GLU A 87 -1.82 -3.20 14.64
C GLU A 87 -0.75 -3.30 13.55
N TRP A 88 0.47 -2.82 13.81
CA TRP A 88 1.60 -3.01 12.91
C TRP A 88 1.90 -4.49 12.68
N THR A 89 1.90 -5.27 13.75
CA THR A 89 2.14 -6.72 13.70
C THR A 89 1.05 -7.43 12.91
N GLN A 90 -0.21 -7.08 13.14
CA GLN A 90 -1.34 -7.68 12.42
C GLN A 90 -1.28 -7.37 10.93
N ILE A 91 -1.08 -6.11 10.55
CA ILE A 91 -1.05 -5.74 9.12
C ILE A 91 0.18 -6.33 8.42
N ALA A 92 1.31 -6.46 9.12
CA ALA A 92 2.50 -7.11 8.58
C ALA A 92 2.24 -8.58 8.23
N ARG A 93 1.60 -9.34 9.14
CA ARG A 93 1.21 -10.73 8.89
C ARG A 93 0.24 -10.85 7.71
N ARG A 94 -0.76 -9.97 7.64
CA ARG A 94 -1.71 -9.94 6.50
C ARG A 94 -1.03 -9.63 5.17
N ALA A 95 -0.07 -8.71 5.18
CA ALA A 95 0.73 -8.39 4.00
C ALA A 95 1.61 -9.58 3.57
N GLU A 96 2.19 -10.32 4.53
CA GLU A 96 2.96 -11.53 4.24
C GLU A 96 2.08 -12.65 3.67
N GLU A 97 0.90 -12.89 4.26
CA GLU A 97 -0.12 -13.83 3.75
C GLU A 97 -0.56 -13.48 2.32
N ALA A 98 -0.62 -12.20 1.98
CA ALA A 98 -0.95 -11.70 0.64
C ALA A 98 0.25 -11.75 -0.34
N GLY A 99 1.45 -12.17 0.10
CA GLY A 99 2.67 -12.18 -0.70
C GLY A 99 3.31 -10.80 -0.92
N ALA A 100 2.80 -9.76 -0.24
CA ALA A 100 3.32 -8.39 -0.30
C ALA A 100 4.49 -8.19 0.68
N PHE A 101 5.58 -8.93 0.49
CA PHE A 101 6.72 -8.98 1.42
C PHE A 101 7.38 -7.62 1.67
N SER A 102 7.37 -6.72 0.68
CA SER A 102 7.90 -5.35 0.83
C SER A 102 7.07 -4.53 1.82
N MET A 103 5.74 -4.66 1.75
CA MET A 103 4.82 -4.01 2.68
C MET A 103 4.92 -4.63 4.07
N ALA A 104 4.98 -5.96 4.15
CA ALA A 104 5.16 -6.69 5.40
C ALA A 104 6.45 -6.26 6.12
N CYS A 105 7.57 -6.17 5.38
CA CYS A 105 8.85 -5.72 5.92
C CYS A 105 8.76 -4.31 6.53
N VAL A 106 8.13 -3.36 5.82
CA VAL A 106 7.93 -2.00 6.34
C VAL A 106 7.11 -2.03 7.63
N ALA A 107 6.04 -2.81 7.68
CA ALA A 107 5.20 -2.93 8.88
C ALA A 107 5.93 -3.60 10.05
N HIS A 108 6.74 -4.64 9.80
CA HIS A 108 7.59 -5.27 10.83
C HIS A 108 8.65 -4.32 11.38
N CYS A 109 9.32 -3.53 10.53
CA CYS A 109 10.24 -2.48 11.00
C CYS A 109 9.53 -1.45 11.88
N LYS A 110 8.28 -1.09 11.56
CA LYS A 110 7.49 -0.13 12.36
C LYS A 110 6.96 -0.74 13.67
N ALA A 111 6.76 -2.05 13.72
CA ALA A 111 6.45 -2.78 14.93
C ALA A 111 7.67 -2.97 15.86
N GLY A 112 8.89 -2.74 15.38
CA GLY A 112 10.12 -3.08 16.12
C GLY A 112 10.53 -4.55 16.00
N HIS A 113 9.94 -5.29 15.07
CA HIS A 113 10.29 -6.68 14.76
C HIS A 113 11.38 -6.71 13.68
N GLU A 114 12.60 -6.33 14.05
CA GLU A 114 13.74 -6.24 13.12
C GLU A 114 14.11 -7.62 12.54
N ASP A 115 14.06 -8.69 13.35
CA ASP A 115 14.37 -10.05 12.92
C ASP A 115 13.44 -10.53 11.78
N GLU A 116 12.12 -10.34 11.91
CA GLU A 116 11.14 -10.64 10.87
C GLU A 116 11.33 -9.77 9.63
N ALA A 117 11.65 -8.48 9.81
CA ALA A 117 11.92 -7.61 8.69
C ALA A 117 13.13 -8.06 7.89
N ASP A 118 14.19 -8.51 8.56
CA ASP A 118 15.41 -9.03 7.91
C ASP A 118 15.18 -10.38 7.25
N ARG A 119 14.38 -11.27 7.87
CA ARG A 119 13.91 -12.51 7.22
C ARG A 119 13.21 -12.19 5.89
N LEU A 120 12.30 -11.22 5.89
CA LEU A 120 11.57 -10.81 4.69
C LEU A 120 12.49 -10.15 3.64
N ARG A 121 13.47 -9.34 4.06
CA ARG A 121 14.47 -8.76 3.14
C ARG A 121 15.31 -9.82 2.43
N ARG A 122 15.74 -10.84 3.15
CA ARG A 122 16.46 -11.99 2.58
C ARG A 122 15.59 -12.75 1.58
N LEU A 123 14.31 -12.96 1.90
CA LEU A 123 13.36 -13.60 0.99
C LEU A 123 13.15 -12.79 -0.30
N MET A 124 13.11 -11.46 -0.20
CA MET A 124 12.97 -10.56 -1.35
C MET A 124 14.23 -10.44 -2.21
N SER A 125 15.42 -10.59 -1.61
CA SER A 125 16.69 -10.42 -2.31
C SER A 125 17.10 -11.65 -3.14
N GLY A 126 16.31 -12.74 -3.09
CA GLY A 126 16.67 -14.03 -3.66
C GLY A 126 17.81 -14.70 -2.87
N PRO A 127 18.05 -16.01 -3.03
CA PRO A 127 19.29 -16.59 -2.56
C PRO A 127 20.42 -15.83 -3.24
N GLU A 128 21.38 -15.32 -2.46
CA GLU A 128 22.68 -14.93 -3.00
C GLU A 128 23.12 -16.08 -3.91
N GLU A 129 23.27 -15.81 -5.21
CA GLU A 129 23.93 -16.74 -6.10
C GLU A 129 25.30 -16.99 -5.46
N GLU A 130 25.48 -18.18 -4.88
CA GLU A 130 26.82 -18.66 -4.60
C GLU A 130 27.65 -18.45 -5.87
N PRO A 131 28.88 -17.92 -5.80
CA PRO A 131 29.71 -17.81 -6.98
C PRO A 131 29.95 -19.22 -7.53
N VAL A 132 29.15 -19.61 -8.54
CA VAL A 132 29.27 -20.87 -9.26
C VAL A 132 30.64 -20.87 -9.92
N GLY A 133 31.55 -21.67 -9.36
CA GLY A 133 32.87 -21.87 -9.91
C GLY A 133 32.86 -22.58 -11.27
N GLY A 134 33.79 -22.16 -12.14
CA GLY A 134 34.30 -22.92 -13.28
C GLY A 134 33.57 -22.69 -14.61
N LYS A 135 34.18 -22.70 -15.79
CA LYS A 135 35.51 -23.06 -16.34
C LYS A 135 35.67 -22.20 -17.62
N THR A 136 36.85 -21.90 -18.17
CA THR A 136 37.73 -22.85 -18.90
C THR A 136 39.07 -22.20 -19.28
N PRO A 137 40.11 -23.02 -19.54
CA PRO A 137 41.41 -22.57 -20.00
C PRO A 137 41.31 -22.14 -21.47
N PHE A 138 41.77 -20.93 -21.80
CA PHE A 138 41.98 -20.56 -23.20
C PHE A 138 43.29 -21.17 -23.68
N ALA A 139 43.17 -22.27 -24.42
CA ALA A 139 44.21 -22.73 -25.33
C ALA A 139 44.43 -21.63 -26.39
N GLY A 140 45.60 -20.99 -26.33
CA GLY A 140 46.06 -20.03 -27.32
C GLY A 140 47.30 -20.58 -28.00
N ASP A 141 47.06 -21.38 -29.04
CA ASP A 141 48.03 -21.75 -30.05
C ASP A 141 48.62 -20.48 -30.71
N ARG A 142 49.94 -20.32 -30.66
CA ARG A 142 50.70 -19.50 -31.61
C ARG A 142 52.04 -20.16 -31.90
N ALA A 143 52.00 -21.05 -32.87
CA ALA A 143 53.09 -21.23 -33.81
C ALA A 143 53.40 -19.93 -34.58
N ALA A 144 54.64 -19.85 -35.07
CA ALA A 144 55.24 -18.89 -36.02
C ALA A 144 55.76 -17.56 -35.44
N ARG A 145 57.07 -17.48 -35.18
CA ARG A 145 58.11 -17.17 -36.18
C ARG A 145 59.51 -17.39 -35.62
#